data_AF-A0A950PBP2-F1
#
_entry.id   AF-A0A950PBP2-F1
#
_cell.length_a   1.000
_cell.length_b   1.000
_cell.length_c   1.000
_cell.angle_alpha   90.00
_cell.angle_beta   90.00
_cell.angle_gamma   90.00
#
_symmetry.space_group_name_H-M   'P 1'
#
loop_
_entity.id
_entity.type
_entity.pdbx_description
1 polymer ?
#
loop_
_entity_poly.entity_id
_entity_poly.type
_entity_poly.pdbx_seq_one_letter_code
_entity_poly.pdbx_strand_id
1 'polypeptide(L)'
;AQQTEQPGAPVEDGASRSPDPAGNAAPEPPSSPPAPPPDQIAALPTPSPPTQQPAPPAAAPVPTPSLPAEEIAALITRGDALIIKGDVASARLFYERAADAADGQAALRLGESYDPAFLERAHLTGARGDVQTAARWYRRARELGASEAEALLRTLSPQ
;
A
#
# COMPACT_ATOMS: atom_id res chain seq x y z
N ALA A 1 -29.47 -36.12 48.73
CA ALA A 1 -28.16 -36.08 49.42
C ALA A 1 -27.17 -35.48 48.42
N GLN A 2 -26.73 -34.23 48.52
CA GLN A 2 -26.03 -33.52 49.62
C GLN A 2 -24.61 -34.05 49.88
N GLN A 3 -23.67 -33.09 49.94
CA GLN A 3 -22.21 -33.09 50.15
C GLN A 3 -21.40 -33.09 48.85
N THR A 4 -20.79 -32.01 48.36
CA THR A 4 -20.37 -30.70 48.93
C THR A 4 -19.55 -30.81 50.21
N GLU A 5 -18.22 -30.90 50.05
CA GLU A 5 -17.25 -30.46 51.05
C GLU A 5 -16.10 -29.73 50.35
N GLN A 6 -16.04 -28.42 50.63
CA GLN A 6 -14.95 -27.45 50.40
C GLN A 6 -13.78 -27.74 51.41
N PRO A 7 -12.76 -26.89 51.69
CA PRO A 7 -12.48 -25.49 51.29
C PRO A 7 -10.98 -25.10 51.12
N GLY A 8 -10.75 -23.81 50.82
CA GLY A 8 -9.43 -23.16 50.89
C GLY A 8 -9.35 -21.95 49.96
N ALA A 9 -10.22 -20.95 50.13
CA ALA A 9 -10.01 -19.74 50.94
C ALA A 9 -9.29 -18.60 50.18
N PRO A 10 -9.68 -17.35 50.47
CA PRO A 10 -9.68 -16.24 49.53
C PRO A 10 -8.47 -15.31 49.72
N VAL A 11 -8.07 -14.61 48.67
CA VAL A 11 -7.27 -13.40 48.81
C VAL A 11 -8.16 -12.20 48.54
N GLU A 12 -8.79 -11.73 49.61
CA GLU A 12 -9.21 -10.34 49.74
C GLU A 12 -7.99 -9.51 50.17
N ASP A 13 -7.67 -8.49 49.40
CA ASP A 13 -7.05 -7.23 49.85
C ASP A 13 -7.43 -6.22 48.74
N GLY A 14 -8.38 -5.30 48.91
CA GLY A 14 -8.66 -4.53 50.12
C GLY A 14 -7.83 -3.24 50.10
N ALA A 15 -8.14 -2.28 49.22
CA ALA A 15 -8.07 -0.85 49.57
C ALA A 15 -8.39 0.05 48.37
N SER A 16 -9.60 0.60 48.43
CA SER A 16 -9.90 1.93 47.93
C SER A 16 -8.91 2.95 48.49
N ARG A 17 -8.28 3.78 47.65
CA ARG A 17 -7.62 5.01 48.10
C ARG A 17 -7.48 6.04 46.98
N SER A 18 -8.57 6.74 46.71
CA SER A 18 -8.46 8.18 46.45
C SER A 18 -8.12 8.88 47.77
N PRO A 19 -7.23 9.87 47.72
CA PRO A 19 -7.42 11.04 48.56
C PRO A 19 -7.34 12.35 47.77
N ASP A 20 -8.32 13.20 48.07
CA ASP A 20 -8.50 14.60 47.68
C ASP A 20 -7.55 15.55 48.48
N PRO A 21 -7.78 16.88 48.57
CA PRO A 21 -6.91 17.94 48.05
C PRO A 21 -6.22 18.83 49.12
N ALA A 22 -5.12 19.48 48.77
CA ALA A 22 -4.62 20.76 49.34
C ALA A 22 -3.28 21.06 48.64
N GLY A 23 -3.07 22.21 48.00
CA GLY A 23 -2.92 23.48 48.70
C GLY A 23 -1.44 23.72 48.99
N ASN A 24 -0.68 24.20 48.01
CA ASN A 24 0.58 24.90 48.30
C ASN A 24 0.81 26.03 47.30
N ALA A 25 1.23 27.15 47.87
CA ALA A 25 1.23 28.50 47.31
C ALA A 25 2.25 28.75 46.18
N ALA A 26 1.99 29.86 45.47
CA ALA A 26 2.71 30.46 44.34
C ALA A 26 4.23 30.74 44.58
N PRO A 27 4.99 31.08 43.52
CA PRO A 27 5.01 32.47 43.03
C PRO A 27 5.05 32.64 41.49
N GLU A 28 4.45 33.73 40.97
CA GLU A 28 4.72 34.29 39.63
C GLU A 28 6.19 34.72 39.50
N PRO A 29 6.79 34.66 38.29
CA PRO A 29 6.97 35.87 37.45
C PRO A 29 7.03 35.57 35.92
N PRO A 30 7.34 36.55 35.05
CA PRO A 30 6.67 37.81 34.75
C PRO A 30 6.20 37.89 33.28
N SER A 31 5.33 38.87 33.01
CA SER A 31 4.84 39.29 31.69
C SER A 31 5.93 39.36 30.61
N SER A 32 5.67 38.70 29.47
CA SER A 32 6.47 38.88 28.26
C SER A 32 6.08 40.16 27.49
N PRO A 33 7.06 40.84 26.85
CA PRO A 33 7.01 42.22 26.34
C PRO A 33 6.16 42.44 25.06
N PRO A 34 5.91 43.72 24.70
CA PRO A 34 4.91 44.14 23.71
C PRO A 34 5.28 43.86 22.24
N ALA A 35 4.23 43.88 21.41
CA ALA A 35 4.21 43.74 19.96
C ALA A 35 5.24 44.62 19.20
N PRO A 36 5.70 44.19 18.00
CA PRO A 36 6.60 44.99 17.17
C PRO A 36 5.91 46.24 16.60
N PRO A 37 6.64 47.37 16.43
CA PRO A 37 6.08 48.59 15.86
C PRO A 37 5.87 48.50 14.34
N PRO A 38 4.90 49.24 13.77
CA PRO A 38 4.80 49.48 12.35
C PRO A 38 5.59 50.74 12.00
N ASP A 39 6.76 50.62 11.37
CA ASP A 39 7.38 51.78 10.75
C ASP A 39 7.90 51.45 9.35
N GLN A 40 7.36 52.21 8.42
CA GLN A 40 7.54 52.09 6.99
C GLN A 40 8.82 52.81 6.58
N ILE A 41 9.70 52.11 5.87
CA ILE A 41 10.68 52.73 4.98
C ILE A 41 10.52 52.14 3.59
N ALA A 42 9.74 52.88 2.82
CA ALA A 42 9.91 53.23 1.42
C ALA A 42 10.80 52.32 0.54
N ALA A 43 10.13 51.73 -0.46
CA ALA A 43 10.56 51.64 -1.86
C ALA A 43 12.01 51.21 -2.12
N LEU A 44 12.19 49.89 -2.30
CA LEU A 44 13.19 49.38 -3.23
C LEU A 44 12.49 49.01 -4.55
N PRO A 45 13.06 49.40 -5.70
CA PRO A 45 12.46 49.17 -7.00
C PRO A 45 12.44 47.66 -7.31
N THR A 46 11.29 47.15 -7.74
CA THR A 46 11.28 45.97 -8.63
C THR A 46 11.88 46.40 -9.97
N PRO A 47 13.00 45.80 -10.36
CA PRO A 47 13.01 45.20 -11.68
C PRO A 47 13.79 43.89 -11.70
N SER A 48 13.09 42.80 -11.98
CA SER A 48 13.27 41.96 -13.18
C SER A 48 12.72 40.57 -12.86
N PRO A 49 11.86 39.98 -13.70
CA PRO A 49 11.63 38.56 -13.62
C PRO A 49 13.00 37.86 -13.73
N PRO A 50 13.26 36.76 -13.01
CA PRO A 50 14.40 35.94 -13.37
C PRO A 50 14.23 35.63 -14.85
N THR A 51 15.20 36.11 -15.62
CA THR A 51 15.44 35.69 -16.99
C THR A 51 15.18 34.20 -17.01
N GLN A 52 14.23 33.76 -17.84
CA GLN A 52 14.10 32.36 -18.20
C GLN A 52 15.43 31.96 -18.82
N GLN A 53 16.36 31.59 -17.95
CA GLN A 53 17.39 30.64 -18.24
C GLN A 53 16.62 29.47 -18.87
N PRO A 54 16.98 29.01 -20.07
CA PRO A 54 16.52 27.71 -20.54
C PRO A 54 17.09 26.72 -19.54
N ALA A 55 16.38 26.52 -18.43
CA ALA A 55 16.52 25.33 -17.64
C ALA A 55 16.31 24.19 -18.64
N PRO A 56 17.17 23.16 -18.65
CA PRO A 56 16.90 21.95 -19.43
C PRO A 56 15.44 21.56 -19.18
N PRO A 57 14.68 21.15 -20.21
CA PRO A 57 13.26 20.87 -20.08
C PRO A 57 13.04 20.04 -18.83
N ALA A 58 12.20 20.59 -17.94
CA ALA A 58 11.74 20.04 -16.69
C ALA A 58 12.31 18.66 -16.35
N ALA A 59 13.19 18.62 -15.35
CA ALA A 59 13.34 17.42 -14.54
C ALA A 59 11.94 16.87 -14.25
N ALA A 60 11.81 15.59 -14.56
CA ALA A 60 10.62 14.75 -14.63
C ALA A 60 9.49 15.10 -13.64
N PRO A 61 8.23 14.76 -13.97
CA PRO A 61 7.18 14.71 -12.96
C PRO A 61 7.73 13.90 -11.79
N VAL A 62 7.77 14.48 -10.59
CA VAL A 62 7.99 13.72 -9.36
C VAL A 62 6.95 12.60 -9.36
N PRO A 63 7.32 11.34 -9.57
CA PRO A 63 6.36 10.27 -9.46
C PRO A 63 6.01 10.22 -7.97
N THR A 64 4.72 10.19 -7.68
CA THR A 64 4.18 9.52 -6.50
C THR A 64 4.95 8.22 -6.21
N PRO A 65 4.97 7.71 -4.97
CA PRO A 65 5.62 6.43 -4.64
C PRO A 65 4.87 5.21 -5.24
N SER A 66 4.65 5.24 -6.54
CA SER A 66 4.31 4.13 -7.41
C SER A 66 5.63 3.61 -7.96
N LEU A 67 5.82 2.29 -7.98
CA LEU A 67 7.03 1.69 -8.57
C LEU A 67 7.23 2.27 -10.00
N PRO A 68 8.46 2.66 -10.38
CA PRO A 68 8.71 3.13 -11.74
C PRO A 68 8.37 2.02 -12.73
N ALA A 69 7.88 2.40 -13.91
CA ALA A 69 7.45 1.43 -14.94
C ALA A 69 8.56 0.42 -15.30
N GLU A 70 9.83 0.83 -15.26
CA GLU A 70 10.97 -0.08 -15.44
C GLU A 70 11.07 -1.16 -14.36
N GLU A 71 10.83 -0.82 -13.09
CA GLU A 71 10.82 -1.81 -12.01
C GLU A 71 9.62 -2.75 -12.14
N ILE A 72 8.44 -2.23 -12.52
CA ILE A 72 7.26 -3.05 -12.80
C ILE A 72 7.56 -4.04 -13.93
N ALA A 73 8.15 -3.57 -15.04
CA ALA A 73 8.55 -4.43 -16.15
C ALA A 73 9.61 -5.46 -15.74
N ALA A 74 10.56 -5.10 -14.87
CA ALA A 74 11.55 -6.02 -14.33
C ALA A 74 10.90 -7.11 -13.45
N LEU A 75 9.88 -6.76 -12.65
CA LEU A 75 9.10 -7.72 -11.87
C LEU A 75 8.35 -8.69 -12.79
N ILE A 76 7.66 -8.18 -13.82
CA ILE A 76 6.95 -9.02 -14.80
C ILE A 76 7.92 -9.97 -15.51
N THR A 77 9.07 -9.46 -15.95
CA THR A 77 10.11 -10.25 -16.62
C THR A 77 10.65 -11.36 -15.71
N ARG A 78 10.88 -11.06 -14.42
CA ARG A 78 11.29 -12.08 -13.44
C ARG A 78 10.22 -13.12 -13.22
N GLY A 79 8.95 -12.71 -13.14
CA GLY A 79 7.82 -13.64 -13.06
C GLY A 79 7.75 -14.56 -14.27
N ASP A 80 7.92 -14.03 -15.48
CA ASP A 80 7.89 -14.81 -16.73
C ASP A 80 9.02 -15.85 -16.77
N ALA A 81 10.24 -15.45 -16.40
CA ALA A 81 11.38 -16.36 -16.29
C ALA A 81 11.13 -17.50 -15.27
N LEU A 82 10.34 -17.26 -14.23
CA LEU A 82 9.97 -18.28 -13.24
C LEU A 82 8.86 -19.20 -13.76
N ILE A 83 7.88 -18.67 -14.48
CA ILE A 83 6.87 -19.48 -15.19
C ILE A 83 7.54 -20.46 -16.15
N ILE A 84 8.50 -20.00 -16.96
CA ILE A 84 9.25 -20.85 -17.89
C ILE A 84 9.99 -21.98 -17.16
N LYS A 85 10.47 -21.72 -15.94
CA LYS A 85 11.15 -22.72 -15.10
C LYS A 85 10.19 -23.67 -14.38
N GLY A 86 8.89 -23.43 -14.44
CA GLY A 86 7.88 -24.20 -13.71
C GLY A 86 7.58 -23.70 -12.30
N ASP A 87 8.21 -22.60 -11.87
CA ASP A 87 8.04 -22.04 -10.53
C ASP A 87 6.94 -20.97 -10.50
N VAL A 88 5.69 -21.45 -10.56
CA VAL A 88 4.50 -20.58 -10.58
C VAL A 88 4.29 -19.86 -9.26
N ALA A 89 4.61 -20.52 -8.14
CA ALA A 89 4.45 -19.94 -6.81
C ALA A 89 5.31 -18.68 -6.64
N SER A 90 6.57 -18.75 -7.05
CA SER A 90 7.46 -17.58 -7.03
C SER A 90 7.03 -16.54 -8.04
N ALA A 91 6.65 -16.93 -9.26
CA ALA A 91 6.19 -16.00 -10.30
C ALA A 91 5.01 -15.12 -9.83
N ARG A 92 4.04 -15.73 -9.13
CA ARG A 92 2.88 -15.02 -8.56
C ARG A 92 3.28 -13.86 -7.65
N LEU A 93 4.33 -14.01 -6.84
CA LEU A 93 4.79 -12.95 -5.94
C LEU A 93 5.31 -11.73 -6.71
N PHE A 94 6.01 -11.96 -7.82
CA PHE A 94 6.51 -10.88 -8.67
C PHE A 94 5.36 -10.17 -9.40
N TYR A 95 4.42 -10.93 -9.96
CA TYR A 95 3.26 -10.37 -10.62
C TYR A 95 2.33 -9.64 -9.65
N GLU A 96 2.15 -10.13 -8.42
CA GLU A 96 1.34 -9.47 -7.39
C GLU A 96 1.91 -8.10 -7.04
N ARG A 97 3.24 -8.01 -6.85
CA ARG A 97 3.89 -6.72 -6.60
C ARG A 97 3.75 -5.74 -7.77
N ALA A 98 3.81 -6.23 -8.99
CA ALA A 98 3.62 -5.41 -10.19
C ALA A 98 2.14 -5.00 -10.39
N ALA A 99 1.19 -5.88 -10.06
CA ALA A 99 -0.24 -5.62 -10.13
C ALA A 99 -0.70 -4.65 -9.02
N ASP A 100 -0.05 -4.69 -7.84
CA ASP A 100 -0.24 -3.74 -6.75
C ASP A 100 0.16 -2.31 -7.17
N ALA A 101 1.20 -2.21 -8.01
CA ALA A 101 1.58 -0.94 -8.66
C ALA A 101 0.61 -0.47 -9.76
N ALA A 102 -0.57 -1.08 -9.86
CA ALA A 102 -1.64 -0.78 -10.82
C ALA A 102 -1.26 -1.02 -12.29
N ASP A 103 -0.40 -2.01 -12.55
CA ASP A 103 -0.08 -2.43 -13.92
C ASP A 103 -1.06 -3.50 -14.42
N GLY A 104 -1.69 -3.21 -15.56
CA GLY A 104 -2.67 -4.10 -16.18
C GLY A 104 -2.06 -5.39 -16.73
N GLN A 105 -0.84 -5.34 -17.26
CA GLN A 105 -0.14 -6.53 -17.77
C GLN A 105 0.23 -7.46 -16.61
N ALA A 106 0.74 -6.93 -15.51
CA ALA A 106 1.03 -7.71 -14.32
C ALA A 106 -0.21 -8.40 -13.74
N ALA A 107 -1.33 -7.68 -13.64
CA ALA A 107 -2.60 -8.26 -13.19
C ALA A 107 -3.09 -9.38 -14.15
N LEU A 108 -2.89 -9.21 -15.46
CA LEU A 108 -3.20 -10.25 -16.44
C LEU A 108 -2.33 -11.50 -16.24
N ARG A 109 -1.01 -11.34 -16.17
CA ARG A 109 -0.06 -12.45 -15.97
C ARG A 109 -0.31 -13.18 -14.65
N LEU A 110 -0.69 -12.45 -13.60
CA LEU A 110 -1.11 -13.02 -12.33
C LEU A 110 -2.36 -13.88 -12.50
N GLY A 111 -3.37 -13.39 -13.23
CA GLY A 111 -4.58 -14.13 -13.56
C GLY A 111 -4.29 -15.43 -14.33
N GLU A 112 -3.42 -15.38 -15.34
CA GLU A 112 -3.00 -16.56 -16.11
C GLU A 112 -2.32 -17.61 -15.24
N SER A 113 -1.51 -17.17 -14.27
CA SER A 113 -0.88 -18.09 -13.33
C SER A 113 -1.87 -18.84 -12.42
N TYR A 114 -3.09 -18.30 -12.24
CA TYR A 114 -4.19 -18.96 -11.52
C TYR A 114 -5.16 -19.68 -12.46
N ASP A 115 -5.06 -19.49 -13.76
CA ASP A 115 -5.96 -20.11 -14.73
C ASP A 115 -5.58 -21.59 -14.93
N PRO A 116 -6.44 -22.56 -14.56
CA PRO A 116 -6.12 -23.97 -14.75
C PRO A 116 -5.92 -24.33 -16.23
N ALA A 117 -6.63 -23.70 -17.16
CA ALA A 117 -6.46 -23.96 -18.58
C ALA A 117 -5.10 -23.47 -19.09
N PHE A 118 -4.60 -22.34 -18.56
CA PHE A 118 -3.25 -21.88 -18.84
C PHE A 118 -2.20 -22.83 -18.25
N LEU A 119 -2.37 -23.23 -16.99
CA LEU A 119 -1.45 -24.15 -16.32
C LEU A 119 -1.38 -25.51 -17.01
N GLU A 120 -2.53 -26.05 -17.46
CA GLU A 120 -2.57 -27.30 -18.24
C GLU A 120 -1.84 -27.17 -19.58
N ARG A 121 -2.07 -26.08 -20.33
CA ARG A 121 -1.39 -25.83 -21.60
C ARG A 121 0.12 -25.66 -21.43
N ALA A 122 0.53 -24.96 -20.38
CA ALA A 122 1.92 -24.73 -20.04
C ALA A 122 2.60 -25.93 -19.34
N HIS A 123 1.88 -27.05 -19.12
CA HIS A 123 2.37 -28.23 -18.40
C HIS A 123 2.86 -27.90 -16.97
N LEU A 124 2.24 -26.91 -16.34
CA LEU A 124 2.56 -26.41 -15.00
C LEU A 124 1.72 -27.12 -13.92
N THR A 125 1.78 -28.46 -13.90
CA THR A 125 0.94 -29.32 -13.04
C THR A 125 1.26 -29.19 -11.55
N GLY A 126 2.37 -28.53 -11.18
CA GLY A 126 2.77 -28.29 -9.79
C GLY A 126 2.01 -27.15 -9.10
N ALA A 127 1.28 -26.31 -9.84
CA ALA A 127 0.61 -25.14 -9.32
C ALA A 127 -0.91 -25.36 -9.20
N ARG A 128 -1.49 -24.93 -8.08
CA ARG A 128 -2.96 -24.93 -7.93
C ARG A 128 -3.55 -23.75 -8.71
N GLY A 129 -4.32 -24.05 -9.76
CA GLY A 129 -5.18 -23.08 -10.42
C GLY A 129 -6.44 -22.80 -9.60
N ASP A 130 -6.93 -21.57 -9.68
CA ASP A 130 -8.19 -21.12 -9.10
C ASP A 130 -8.89 -20.13 -10.06
N VAL A 131 -9.99 -20.59 -10.68
CA VAL A 131 -10.72 -19.83 -11.70
C VAL A 131 -11.31 -18.53 -11.13
N GLN A 132 -11.77 -18.54 -9.88
CA GLN A 132 -12.36 -17.36 -9.23
C GLN A 132 -11.31 -16.25 -9.04
N THR A 133 -10.12 -16.63 -8.59
CA THR A 133 -8.97 -15.74 -8.42
C THR A 133 -8.48 -15.23 -9.77
N ALA A 134 -8.38 -16.09 -10.78
CA ALA A 134 -8.04 -15.69 -12.15
C ALA A 134 -9.03 -14.65 -12.70
N ALA A 135 -10.35 -14.88 -12.57
CA ALA A 135 -11.37 -13.95 -13.00
C ALA A 135 -11.37 -12.62 -12.23
N ARG A 136 -10.97 -12.61 -10.95
CA ARG A 136 -10.77 -11.37 -10.19
C ARG A 136 -9.62 -10.55 -10.76
N TRP A 137 -8.49 -11.20 -11.04
CA TRP A 137 -7.31 -10.54 -11.58
C TRP A 137 -7.49 -10.08 -13.02
N TYR A 138 -8.18 -10.85 -13.87
CA TYR A 138 -8.50 -10.38 -15.21
C TYR A 138 -9.48 -9.20 -15.20
N ARG A 139 -10.46 -9.16 -14.27
CA ARG A 139 -11.29 -7.96 -14.10
C ARG A 139 -10.43 -6.74 -13.73
N ARG A 140 -9.53 -6.90 -12.77
CA ARG A 140 -8.55 -5.86 -12.39
C ARG A 140 -7.72 -5.42 -13.59
N ALA A 141 -7.18 -6.36 -14.35
CA ALA A 141 -6.37 -6.09 -15.53
C ALA A 141 -7.15 -5.29 -16.60
N ARG A 142 -8.41 -5.66 -16.83
CA ARG A 142 -9.32 -4.90 -17.71
C ARG A 142 -9.54 -3.47 -17.21
N GLU A 143 -9.77 -3.28 -15.91
CA GLU A 143 -9.93 -1.95 -15.30
C GLU A 143 -8.67 -1.09 -15.45
N LEU A 144 -7.50 -1.72 -15.51
CA LEU A 144 -6.19 -1.08 -15.71
C LEU A 144 -5.82 -0.92 -17.20
N GLY A 145 -6.69 -1.31 -18.13
CA GLY A 145 -6.51 -1.11 -19.57
C GLY A 145 -5.91 -2.30 -20.34
N ALA A 146 -5.79 -3.48 -19.72
CA ALA A 146 -5.39 -4.70 -20.43
C ALA A 146 -6.58 -5.30 -21.19
N SER A 147 -6.75 -4.93 -22.46
CA SER A 147 -7.84 -5.41 -23.32
C SER A 147 -7.88 -6.93 -23.47
N GLU A 148 -6.71 -7.58 -23.38
CA GLU A 148 -6.57 -9.03 -23.50
C GLU A 148 -7.27 -9.79 -22.35
N ALA A 149 -7.42 -9.14 -21.19
CA ALA A 149 -8.13 -9.70 -20.04
C ALA A 149 -9.62 -9.94 -20.33
N GLU A 150 -10.23 -9.21 -21.27
CA GLU A 150 -11.63 -9.44 -21.67
C GLU A 150 -11.82 -10.77 -22.38
N ALA A 151 -10.88 -11.12 -23.26
CA ALA A 151 -10.90 -12.39 -23.99
C ALA A 151 -10.70 -13.57 -23.04
N LEU A 152 -9.79 -13.43 -22.06
CA LEU A 152 -9.54 -14.43 -21.04
C LEU A 152 -10.74 -14.61 -20.10
N LEU A 153 -11.38 -13.52 -19.67
CA LEU A 153 -12.62 -13.58 -18.87
C LEU A 153 -13.75 -14.34 -19.58
N ARG A 154 -13.91 -14.12 -20.88
CA ARG A 154 -14.90 -14.83 -21.69
C ARG A 154 -14.59 -16.33 -21.80
N THR A 155 -13.31 -16.69 -21.82
CA THR A 155 -12.86 -18.08 -21.87
C THR A 155 -13.08 -18.80 -20.54
N LEU A 156 -12.84 -18.11 -19.41
CA LEU A 156 -13.06 -18.64 -18.07
C LEU A 156 -14.53 -18.74 -17.65
N SER A 157 -15.40 -17.96 -18.30
CA SER A 157 -16.84 -17.91 -18.00
C SER A 157 -17.63 -18.51 -19.19
N PRO A 158 -17.53 -19.82 -19.45
CA PRO A 158 -18.40 -20.45 -20.45
C PRO A 158 -19.84 -20.35 -19.93
N GLN A 159 -20.67 -19.59 -20.66
CA GLN A 159 -22.12 -19.55 -20.52
C GLN A 159 -22.75 -20.87 -20.97
#